data_AF-A0A016QKR3-F1
#
_entry.id   AF-A0A016QKR3-F1
#
_cell.length_a   1.000
_cell.length_b   1.000
_cell.length_c   1.000
_cell.angle_alpha   90.00
_cell.angle_beta   90.00
_cell.angle_gamma   90.00
#
_symmetry.space_group_name_H-M   'P 1'
#
loop_
_entity.id
_entity.type
_entity.pdbx_description
1 polymer ?
#
loop_
_entity_poly.entity_id
_entity_poly.type
_entity_poly.pdbx_seq_one_letter_code
_entity_poly.pdbx_strand_id
1 'polypeptide(L)'
;MPCPEQPASGATAAELTRLARHPRPELRAAVAAHPNTPAALLGELGADFPGAVLRNPALVLLRLAQPRLLLGWPAETLAALARCPEAPDWVHQAALKHADLRVRLAVAAHPAPSAGHLRQLAGQPFWQARAVLARRPDLPPELVEQLAADPDYGVRLAVAGRPALPGALRRRLGQDPHPLVREAARSLPSRCG
;
A
#
# COMPACT_ATOMS: atom_id res chain seq x y z
N MET A 1 24.13 -5.23 25.42
CA MET A 1 22.97 -5.99 24.90
C MET A 1 23.52 -7.23 24.21
N PRO A 2 23.23 -8.47 24.67
CA PRO A 2 23.65 -9.65 23.94
C PRO A 2 23.02 -9.62 22.54
N CYS A 3 23.79 -10.01 21.51
CA CYS A 3 23.29 -10.11 20.14
C CYS A 3 22.00 -10.94 20.13
N PRO A 4 20.96 -10.54 19.37
CA PRO A 4 19.78 -11.39 19.22
C PRO A 4 20.25 -12.74 18.69
N GLU A 5 19.80 -13.80 19.35
CA GLU A 5 20.01 -15.18 18.92
C GLU A 5 19.54 -15.29 17.45
N GLN A 6 20.46 -15.51 16.52
CA GLN A 6 20.17 -15.60 15.09
C GLN A 6 20.07 -17.07 14.67
N PRO A 7 19.22 -17.41 13.67
CA PRO A 7 19.27 -18.73 13.07
C PRO A 7 20.68 -19.00 12.52
N ALA A 8 21.17 -20.22 12.68
CA ALA A 8 22.46 -20.62 12.12
C ALA A 8 22.47 -20.41 10.60
N SER A 9 23.61 -20.00 10.03
CA SER A 9 23.73 -19.74 8.58
C SER A 9 23.40 -20.96 7.71
N GLY A 10 23.65 -22.16 8.22
CA GLY A 10 23.30 -23.44 7.59
C GLY A 10 21.93 -23.99 7.96
N ALA A 11 21.06 -23.20 8.63
CA ALA A 11 19.76 -23.67 9.05
C ALA A 11 18.93 -24.16 7.86
N THR A 12 18.38 -25.35 8.02
CA THR A 12 17.49 -26.00 7.06
C THR A 12 16.11 -25.33 7.05
N ALA A 13 15.35 -25.55 5.98
CA ALA A 13 13.97 -25.10 5.89
C ALA A 13 13.11 -25.56 7.08
N ALA A 14 13.27 -26.81 7.53
CA ALA A 14 12.52 -27.36 8.65
C ALA A 14 12.85 -26.68 9.98
N GLU A 15 14.13 -26.39 10.23
CA GLU A 15 14.56 -25.65 11.42
C GLU A 15 14.01 -24.22 11.41
N LEU A 16 14.04 -23.54 10.26
CA LEU A 16 13.49 -22.19 10.10
C LEU A 16 11.97 -22.17 10.32
N THR A 17 11.23 -23.16 9.82
CA THR A 17 9.79 -23.32 10.10
C THR A 17 9.51 -23.49 11.58
N ARG A 18 10.36 -24.22 12.32
CA ARG A 18 10.24 -24.34 13.78
C ARG A 18 10.51 -23.00 14.47
N LEU A 19 11.57 -22.31 14.07
CA LEU A 19 11.96 -21.01 14.64
C LEU A 19 10.95 -19.90 14.34
N ALA A 20 10.21 -19.99 13.24
CA ALA A 20 9.13 -19.06 12.92
C ALA A 20 7.96 -19.09 13.92
N ARG A 21 7.84 -20.13 14.75
CA ARG A 21 6.84 -20.22 15.84
C ARG A 21 7.37 -19.75 17.19
N HIS A 22 8.62 -19.31 17.25
CA HIS A 22 9.24 -18.89 18.49
C HIS A 22 8.58 -17.62 19.05
N PRO A 23 8.40 -17.48 20.38
CA PRO A 23 7.73 -16.32 20.97
C PRO A 23 8.43 -14.98 20.70
N ARG A 24 9.76 -14.99 20.56
CA ARG A 24 10.56 -13.78 20.30
C ARG A 24 10.36 -13.26 18.86
N PRO A 25 9.84 -12.05 18.65
CA PRO A 25 9.62 -11.50 17.31
C PRO A 25 10.92 -11.23 16.55
N GLU A 26 12.02 -10.91 17.24
CA GLU A 26 13.32 -10.64 16.61
C GLU A 26 13.85 -11.88 15.89
N LEU A 27 13.66 -13.06 16.49
CA LEU A 27 14.05 -14.34 15.89
C LEU A 27 13.17 -14.69 14.69
N ARG A 28 11.86 -14.43 14.76
CA ARG A 28 10.96 -14.61 13.60
C ARG A 28 11.32 -13.67 12.44
N ALA A 29 11.66 -12.43 12.74
CA ALA A 29 12.16 -11.48 11.74
C ALA A 29 13.50 -11.95 11.13
N ALA A 30 14.40 -12.51 11.95
CA ALA A 30 15.65 -13.09 11.46
C ALA A 30 15.41 -14.31 10.54
N VAL A 31 14.42 -15.15 10.87
CA VAL A 31 13.96 -16.21 9.96
C VAL A 31 13.45 -15.60 8.64
N ALA A 32 12.61 -14.57 8.68
CA ALA A 32 12.11 -13.94 7.45
C ALA A 32 13.22 -13.38 6.55
N ALA A 33 14.34 -12.92 7.11
CA ALA A 33 15.50 -12.41 6.35
C ALA A 33 16.49 -13.50 5.92
N HIS A 34 16.34 -14.74 6.39
CA HIS A 34 17.32 -15.81 6.17
C HIS A 34 17.26 -16.37 4.72
N PRO A 35 18.40 -16.60 4.03
CA PRO A 35 18.42 -17.05 2.63
C PRO A 35 17.70 -18.38 2.37
N ASN A 36 17.71 -19.30 3.34
CA ASN A 36 17.10 -20.63 3.21
C ASN A 36 15.60 -20.65 3.58
N THR A 37 14.98 -19.50 3.86
CA THR A 37 13.58 -19.45 4.28
C THR A 37 12.66 -19.79 3.11
N PRO A 38 11.82 -20.84 3.24
CA PRO A 38 10.93 -21.26 2.16
C PRO A 38 9.95 -20.16 1.76
N ALA A 39 9.58 -20.12 0.48
CA ALA A 39 8.70 -19.08 -0.07
C ALA A 39 7.31 -19.05 0.60
N ALA A 40 6.77 -20.22 0.99
CA ALA A 40 5.52 -20.29 1.73
C ALA A 40 5.64 -19.61 3.11
N LEU A 41 6.73 -19.88 3.82
CA LEU A 41 7.00 -19.29 5.14
C LEU A 41 7.25 -17.78 5.06
N LEU A 42 7.89 -17.29 4.00
CA LEU A 42 7.98 -15.85 3.73
C LEU A 42 6.59 -15.21 3.56
N GLY A 43 5.68 -15.90 2.87
CA GLY A 43 4.29 -15.49 2.72
C GLY A 43 3.55 -15.42 4.05
N GLU A 44 3.79 -16.38 4.95
CA GLU A 44 3.19 -16.42 6.30
C GLU A 44 3.73 -15.28 7.20
N LEU A 45 5.04 -15.02 7.15
CA LEU A 45 5.70 -14.03 8.01
C LEU A 45 5.56 -12.58 7.51
N GLY A 46 5.25 -12.37 6.24
CA GLY A 46 5.37 -11.07 5.60
C GLY A 46 4.35 -10.02 6.06
N ALA A 47 3.23 -10.40 6.65
CA ALA A 47 2.30 -9.44 7.27
C ALA A 47 2.91 -8.77 8.52
N ASP A 48 3.59 -9.56 9.34
CA ASP A 48 4.21 -9.10 10.60
C ASP A 48 5.61 -8.50 10.37
N PHE A 49 6.35 -9.02 9.40
CA PHE A 49 7.75 -8.67 9.15
C PHE A 49 8.02 -8.29 7.68
N PRO A 50 7.27 -7.35 7.07
CA PRO A 50 7.37 -7.06 5.64
C PRO A 50 8.78 -6.59 5.24
N GLY A 51 9.41 -5.72 6.03
CA GLY A 51 10.78 -5.25 5.74
C GLY A 51 11.84 -6.36 5.83
N ALA A 52 11.65 -7.36 6.70
CA ALA A 52 12.57 -8.51 6.77
C ALA A 52 12.43 -9.41 5.53
N VAL A 53 11.20 -9.64 5.07
CA VAL A 53 10.92 -10.37 3.84
C VAL A 53 11.50 -9.62 2.62
N LEU A 54 11.32 -8.30 2.53
CA LEU A 54 11.87 -7.49 1.43
C LEU A 54 13.40 -7.52 1.37
N ARG A 55 14.07 -7.63 2.53
CA ARG A 55 15.53 -7.78 2.62
C ARG A 55 16.01 -9.22 2.46
N ASN A 56 15.12 -10.20 2.30
CA ASN A 56 15.52 -11.58 2.12
C ASN A 56 16.26 -11.74 0.77
N PRO A 57 17.53 -12.19 0.77
CA PRO A 57 18.33 -12.26 -0.45
C PRO A 57 17.79 -13.28 -1.47
N ALA A 58 17.04 -14.29 -1.02
CA ALA A 58 16.42 -15.26 -1.91
C ALA A 58 15.15 -14.73 -2.61
N LEU A 59 14.54 -13.63 -2.14
CA LEU A 59 13.25 -13.16 -2.66
C LEU A 59 13.30 -12.85 -4.17
N VAL A 60 14.39 -12.26 -4.65
CA VAL A 60 14.57 -11.95 -6.08
C VAL A 60 14.65 -13.22 -6.92
N LEU A 61 15.40 -14.23 -6.46
CA LEU A 61 15.51 -15.51 -7.15
C LEU A 61 14.18 -16.27 -7.16
N LEU A 62 13.47 -16.27 -6.03
CA LEU A 62 12.13 -16.87 -5.92
C LEU A 62 11.14 -16.20 -6.85
N ARG A 63 11.20 -14.87 -6.99
CA ARG A 63 10.36 -14.10 -7.92
C ARG A 63 10.64 -14.45 -9.38
N LEU A 64 11.91 -14.64 -9.75
CA LEU A 64 12.29 -15.03 -11.10
C LEU A 64 11.82 -16.45 -11.43
N ALA A 65 11.99 -17.39 -10.48
CA ALA A 65 11.50 -18.76 -10.63
C ALA A 65 9.96 -18.83 -10.67
N GLN A 66 9.27 -17.96 -9.92
CA GLN A 66 7.80 -17.94 -9.81
C GLN A 66 7.24 -16.52 -9.99
N PRO A 67 6.98 -16.07 -11.24
CA PRO A 67 6.51 -14.71 -11.55
C PRO A 67 5.10 -14.36 -11.03
N ARG A 68 4.41 -15.28 -10.37
CA ARG A 68 3.13 -15.03 -9.69
C ARG A 68 3.19 -15.30 -8.19
N LEU A 69 4.38 -15.51 -7.62
CA LEU A 69 4.60 -15.87 -6.21
C LEU A 69 3.78 -15.00 -5.24
N LEU A 70 3.92 -13.67 -5.34
CA LEU A 70 3.23 -12.75 -4.44
C LEU A 70 1.70 -12.77 -4.56
N LEU A 71 1.16 -13.12 -5.72
CA LEU A 71 -0.29 -13.20 -5.91
C LEU A 71 -0.89 -14.43 -5.23
N GLY A 72 -0.06 -15.43 -4.89
CA GLY A 72 -0.45 -16.59 -4.11
C GLY A 72 -0.21 -16.44 -2.60
N TRP A 73 0.39 -15.34 -2.16
CA TRP A 73 0.58 -15.05 -0.74
C TRP A 73 -0.68 -14.44 -0.12
N PRO A 74 -0.81 -14.46 1.23
CA PRO A 74 -1.90 -13.79 1.92
C PRO A 74 -2.02 -12.31 1.50
N ALA A 75 -3.25 -11.83 1.37
CA ALA A 75 -3.53 -10.45 0.96
C ALA A 75 -2.90 -9.46 1.95
N GLU A 76 -2.95 -9.78 3.24
CA GLU A 76 -2.38 -9.00 4.33
C GLU A 76 -0.86 -8.86 4.18
N THR A 77 -0.19 -9.93 3.75
CA THR A 77 1.25 -9.93 3.47
C THR A 77 1.57 -9.01 2.29
N LEU A 78 0.90 -9.16 1.15
CA LEU A 78 1.17 -8.30 -0.01
C LEU A 78 0.85 -6.83 0.28
N ALA A 79 -0.22 -6.54 1.05
CA ALA A 79 -0.56 -5.20 1.50
C ALA A 79 0.46 -4.61 2.49
N ALA A 80 1.06 -5.43 3.35
CA ALA A 80 2.13 -5.00 4.26
C ALA A 80 3.39 -4.66 3.46
N LEU A 81 3.81 -5.53 2.54
CA LEU A 81 4.97 -5.31 1.67
C LEU A 81 4.81 -4.06 0.82
N ALA A 82 3.65 -3.83 0.22
CA ALA A 82 3.40 -2.66 -0.63
C ALA A 82 3.35 -1.31 0.12
N ARG A 83 3.29 -1.32 1.46
CA ARG A 83 3.37 -0.11 2.29
C ARG A 83 4.79 0.22 2.74
N CYS A 84 5.72 -0.72 2.63
CA CYS A 84 7.11 -0.51 3.03
C CYS A 84 7.79 0.53 2.13
N PRO A 85 8.49 1.53 2.71
CA PRO A 85 9.29 2.49 1.94
C PRO A 85 10.32 1.87 1.00
N GLU A 86 10.87 0.72 1.39
CA GLU A 86 11.86 -0.04 0.62
C GLU A 86 11.24 -0.99 -0.42
N ALA A 87 9.92 -0.99 -0.58
CA ALA A 87 9.23 -1.89 -1.51
C ALA A 87 9.67 -1.63 -2.95
N PRO A 88 10.21 -2.65 -3.64
CA PRO A 88 10.60 -2.50 -5.04
C PRO A 88 9.37 -2.38 -5.93
N ASP A 89 9.53 -1.75 -7.09
CA ASP A 89 8.43 -1.45 -8.03
C ASP A 89 7.58 -2.68 -8.39
N TRP A 90 8.22 -3.83 -8.58
CA TRP A 90 7.52 -5.08 -8.92
C TRP A 90 6.54 -5.57 -7.82
N VAL A 91 6.74 -5.18 -6.55
CA VAL A 91 5.79 -5.42 -5.45
C VAL A 91 4.57 -4.51 -5.61
N HIS A 92 4.78 -3.22 -5.88
CA HIS A 92 3.69 -2.28 -6.15
C HIS A 92 2.88 -2.71 -7.38
N GLN A 93 3.54 -3.15 -8.45
CA GLN A 93 2.89 -3.67 -9.65
C GLN A 93 2.06 -4.93 -9.37
N ALA A 94 2.56 -5.84 -8.53
CA ALA A 94 1.78 -7.00 -8.09
C ALA A 94 0.54 -6.57 -7.28
N ALA A 95 0.71 -5.63 -6.34
CA ALA A 95 -0.38 -5.12 -5.51
C ALA A 95 -1.47 -4.40 -6.34
N LEU A 96 -1.08 -3.58 -7.33
CA LEU A 96 -2.02 -2.88 -8.21
C LEU A 96 -2.85 -3.81 -9.09
N LYS A 97 -2.33 -5.01 -9.40
CA LYS A 97 -3.01 -6.05 -10.20
C LYS A 97 -3.81 -7.05 -9.35
N HIS A 98 -3.70 -6.97 -8.03
CA HIS A 98 -4.32 -7.94 -7.12
C HIS A 98 -5.85 -7.87 -7.17
N ALA A 99 -6.58 -8.96 -6.90
CA ALA A 99 -8.05 -8.94 -6.93
C ALA A 99 -8.67 -8.17 -5.75
N ASP A 100 -8.08 -8.30 -4.56
CA ASP A 100 -8.50 -7.59 -3.35
C ASP A 100 -8.18 -6.08 -3.43
N LEU A 101 -9.21 -5.25 -3.30
CA LEU A 101 -9.13 -3.81 -3.25
C LEU A 101 -8.22 -3.30 -2.12
N ARG A 102 -8.21 -3.96 -0.94
CA ARG A 102 -7.36 -3.58 0.20
C ARG A 102 -5.88 -3.63 -0.17
N VAL A 103 -5.48 -4.60 -0.98
CA VAL A 103 -4.10 -4.75 -1.47
C VAL A 103 -3.75 -3.65 -2.46
N ARG A 104 -4.68 -3.29 -3.37
CA ARG A 104 -4.47 -2.16 -4.29
C ARG A 104 -4.30 -0.84 -3.53
N LEU A 105 -5.14 -0.65 -2.51
CA LEU A 105 -5.13 0.54 -1.65
C LEU A 105 -3.85 0.65 -0.80
N ALA A 106 -3.16 -0.45 -0.53
CA ALA A 106 -1.87 -0.42 0.17
C ALA A 106 -0.83 0.45 -0.56
N VAL A 107 -0.83 0.43 -1.91
CA VAL A 107 0.03 1.32 -2.71
C VAL A 107 -0.36 2.78 -2.54
N ALA A 108 -1.65 3.07 -2.39
CA ALA A 108 -2.16 4.39 -2.06
C ALA A 108 -1.88 4.80 -0.61
N ALA A 109 -1.42 3.90 0.26
CA ALA A 109 -1.02 4.19 1.63
C ALA A 109 0.50 4.28 1.81
N HIS A 110 1.27 3.94 0.76
CA HIS A 110 2.72 4.12 0.75
C HIS A 110 3.07 5.59 1.03
N PRO A 111 4.14 5.88 1.79
CA PRO A 111 4.48 7.25 2.17
C PRO A 111 4.90 8.12 0.97
N ALA A 112 5.59 7.54 -0.02
CA ALA A 112 6.06 8.22 -1.22
C ALA A 112 5.75 7.42 -2.51
N PRO A 113 4.47 7.27 -2.90
CA PRO A 113 4.11 6.53 -4.11
C PRO A 113 4.55 7.31 -5.34
N SER A 114 4.97 6.61 -6.39
CA SER A 114 5.32 7.26 -7.66
C SER A 114 4.08 7.92 -8.29
N ALA A 115 4.30 8.99 -9.05
CA ALA A 115 3.22 9.62 -9.83
C ALA A 115 2.55 8.63 -10.80
N GLY A 116 3.30 7.65 -11.32
CA GLY A 116 2.75 6.56 -12.14
C GLY A 116 1.75 5.70 -11.38
N HIS A 117 2.08 5.29 -10.14
CA HIS A 117 1.18 4.52 -9.29
C HIS A 117 -0.09 5.31 -8.92
N LEU A 118 0.04 6.60 -8.59
CA LEU A 118 -1.12 7.46 -8.31
C LEU A 118 -2.05 7.57 -9.53
N ARG A 119 -1.50 7.76 -10.74
CA ARG A 119 -2.31 7.79 -11.98
C ARG A 119 -3.02 6.47 -12.23
N GLN A 120 -2.33 5.33 -12.04
CA GLN A 120 -2.93 4.02 -12.21
C GLN A 120 -4.06 3.78 -11.21
N LEU A 121 -3.91 4.22 -9.95
CA LEU A 121 -4.95 4.19 -8.94
C LEU A 121 -6.15 5.09 -9.31
N ALA A 122 -5.90 6.28 -9.84
CA ALA A 122 -6.94 7.22 -10.29
C ALA A 122 -7.73 6.70 -11.49
N GLY A 123 -7.13 5.82 -12.31
CA GLY A 123 -7.80 5.19 -13.45
C GLY A 123 -8.53 3.88 -13.13
N GLN A 124 -8.51 3.41 -11.88
CA GLN A 124 -9.14 2.13 -11.55
C GLN A 124 -10.67 2.20 -11.61
N PRO A 125 -11.35 1.10 -12.01
CA PRO A 125 -12.80 1.09 -12.16
C PRO A 125 -13.53 1.25 -10.82
N PHE A 126 -12.91 0.80 -9.71
CA PHE A 126 -13.50 0.86 -8.37
C PHE A 126 -13.42 2.27 -7.80
N TRP A 127 -14.57 2.92 -7.62
CA TRP A 127 -14.66 4.29 -7.08
C TRP A 127 -14.09 4.40 -5.67
N GLN A 128 -14.17 3.33 -4.86
CA GLN A 128 -13.60 3.31 -3.50
C GLN A 128 -12.08 3.54 -3.54
N ALA A 129 -11.38 2.99 -4.54
CA ALA A 129 -9.95 3.22 -4.73
C ALA A 129 -9.65 4.70 -4.98
N ARG A 130 -10.42 5.30 -5.91
CA ARG A 130 -10.30 6.69 -6.30
C ARG A 130 -10.67 7.65 -5.17
N ALA A 131 -11.65 7.29 -4.33
CA ALA A 131 -12.07 8.08 -3.18
C ALA A 131 -11.02 8.07 -2.05
N VAL A 132 -10.37 6.93 -1.78
CA VAL A 132 -9.23 6.88 -0.84
C VAL A 132 -8.07 7.70 -1.38
N LEU A 133 -7.76 7.55 -2.67
CA LEU A 133 -6.74 8.36 -3.34
C LEU A 133 -7.02 9.85 -3.20
N ALA A 134 -8.26 10.29 -3.45
CA ALA A 134 -8.72 11.69 -3.36
C ALA A 134 -8.50 12.33 -1.98
N ARG A 135 -8.36 11.54 -0.91
CA ARG A 135 -8.09 12.03 0.45
C ARG A 135 -6.60 12.27 0.73
N ARG A 136 -5.71 11.78 -0.13
CA ARG A 136 -4.26 11.94 0.07
C ARG A 136 -3.83 13.41 -0.03
N PRO A 137 -3.13 13.96 0.97
CA PRO A 137 -2.77 15.39 0.98
C PRO A 137 -1.77 15.75 -0.12
N ASP A 138 -0.93 14.80 -0.54
CA ASP A 138 0.19 14.95 -1.47
C ASP A 138 -0.17 14.64 -2.94
N LEU A 139 -1.45 14.56 -3.29
CA LEU A 139 -1.84 14.36 -4.68
C LEU A 139 -1.36 15.51 -5.59
N PRO A 140 -0.77 15.17 -6.76
CA PRO A 140 -0.52 16.13 -7.82
C PRO A 140 -1.80 16.91 -8.19
N PRO A 141 -1.71 18.23 -8.44
CA PRO A 141 -2.87 19.06 -8.77
C PRO A 141 -3.71 18.51 -9.92
N GLU A 142 -3.07 17.95 -10.94
CA GLU A 142 -3.75 17.41 -12.13
C GLU A 142 -4.65 16.22 -11.76
N LEU A 143 -4.22 15.38 -10.80
CA LEU A 143 -5.03 14.28 -10.28
C LEU A 143 -6.18 14.78 -9.40
N VAL A 144 -5.98 15.86 -8.65
CA VAL A 144 -7.07 16.49 -7.89
C VAL A 144 -8.14 17.04 -8.83
N GLU A 145 -7.73 17.68 -9.93
CA GLU A 145 -8.66 18.18 -10.96
C GLU A 145 -9.45 17.07 -11.64
N GLN A 146 -8.77 15.97 -12.00
CA GLN A 146 -9.38 14.77 -12.56
C GLN A 146 -10.43 14.19 -11.60
N LEU A 147 -10.05 13.95 -10.34
CA LEU A 147 -10.93 13.34 -9.33
C LEU A 147 -12.09 14.27 -8.92
N ALA A 148 -11.92 15.59 -9.03
CA ALA A 148 -13.00 16.55 -8.84
C ALA A 148 -14.04 16.53 -9.98
N ALA A 149 -13.78 15.84 -11.08
CA ALA A 149 -14.71 15.61 -12.18
C ALA A 149 -15.11 14.12 -12.30
N ASP A 150 -14.79 13.31 -11.29
CA ASP A 150 -15.08 11.87 -11.28
C ASP A 150 -16.59 11.61 -11.43
N PRO A 151 -17.01 10.59 -12.19
CA PRO A 151 -18.43 10.25 -12.31
C PRO A 151 -19.08 9.90 -10.96
N ASP A 152 -18.31 9.31 -10.04
CA ASP A 152 -18.82 8.92 -8.73
C ASP A 152 -18.82 10.09 -7.74
N TYR A 153 -19.97 10.35 -7.12
CA TYR A 153 -20.11 11.47 -6.18
C TYR A 153 -19.29 11.28 -4.90
N GLY A 154 -19.01 10.03 -4.48
CA GLY A 154 -18.21 9.72 -3.30
C GLY A 154 -16.75 10.12 -3.50
N VAL A 155 -16.23 9.98 -4.71
CA VAL A 155 -14.91 10.50 -5.09
C VAL A 155 -14.91 12.03 -5.08
N ARG A 156 -15.89 12.68 -5.71
CA ARG A 156 -16.00 14.15 -5.72
C ARG A 156 -16.19 14.72 -4.30
N LEU A 157 -16.93 14.03 -3.44
CA LEU A 157 -17.11 14.36 -2.03
C LEU A 157 -15.78 14.31 -1.27
N ALA A 158 -14.97 13.27 -1.51
CA ALA A 158 -13.64 13.17 -0.92
C ALA A 158 -12.73 14.33 -1.35
N VAL A 159 -12.82 14.78 -2.60
CA VAL A 159 -12.08 15.96 -3.07
C VAL A 159 -12.61 17.25 -2.44
N ALA A 160 -13.93 17.42 -2.33
CA ALA A 160 -14.55 18.60 -1.72
C ALA A 160 -14.15 18.80 -0.25
N GLY A 161 -13.92 17.71 0.49
CA GLY A 161 -13.45 17.72 1.87
C GLY A 161 -11.96 18.02 2.06
N ARG A 162 -11.20 18.34 0.99
CA ARG A 162 -9.76 18.64 1.11
C ARG A 162 -9.53 20.04 1.74
N PRO A 163 -8.65 20.17 2.75
CA PRO A 163 -8.38 21.46 3.41
C PRO A 163 -7.86 22.55 2.46
N ALA A 164 -6.92 22.20 1.58
CA ALA A 164 -6.23 23.14 0.68
C ALA A 164 -6.78 23.09 -0.75
N LEU A 165 -8.09 22.90 -0.92
CA LEU A 165 -8.70 22.81 -2.25
C LEU A 165 -8.63 24.17 -2.99
N PRO A 166 -8.09 24.24 -4.23
CA PRO A 166 -8.06 25.46 -5.03
C PRO A 166 -9.45 26.11 -5.16
N GLY A 167 -9.51 27.45 -5.09
CA GLY A 167 -10.78 28.19 -5.09
C GLY A 167 -11.65 27.94 -6.33
N ALA A 168 -11.04 27.70 -7.49
CA ALA A 168 -11.76 27.33 -8.71
C ALA A 168 -12.49 25.98 -8.58
N LEU A 169 -11.80 24.95 -8.06
CA LEU A 169 -12.39 23.64 -7.79
C LEU A 169 -13.47 23.70 -6.71
N ARG A 170 -13.25 24.51 -5.66
CA ARG A 170 -14.26 24.72 -4.62
C ARG A 170 -15.54 25.33 -5.18
N ARG A 171 -15.45 26.35 -6.03
CA ARG A 171 -16.63 26.95 -6.71
C ARG A 171 -17.35 25.92 -7.58
N ARG A 172 -16.62 25.14 -8.36
CA ARG A 172 -17.18 24.07 -9.21
C ARG A 172 -17.94 23.04 -8.37
N LEU A 173 -17.32 22.51 -7.31
CA LEU A 173 -17.95 21.52 -6.43
C LEU A 173 -19.08 22.12 -5.58
N GLY A 174 -19.10 23.43 -5.34
CA GLY A 174 -20.23 24.13 -4.75
C GLY A 174 -21.51 24.14 -5.61
N GLN A 175 -21.37 23.82 -6.90
CA GLN A 175 -22.44 23.65 -7.88
C GLN A 175 -22.66 22.17 -8.26
N ASP A 176 -22.02 21.22 -7.56
CA ASP A 176 -22.13 19.79 -7.86
C ASP A 176 -23.59 19.32 -7.83
N PRO A 177 -24.00 18.39 -8.72
CA PRO A 177 -25.35 17.82 -8.68
C PRO A 177 -25.67 17.15 -7.33
N HIS A 178 -24.68 16.59 -6.63
CA HIS A 178 -24.89 15.88 -5.38
C HIS A 178 -24.89 16.82 -4.16
N PRO A 179 -25.95 16.82 -3.32
CA PRO A 179 -26.06 17.73 -2.16
C PRO A 179 -24.89 17.67 -1.18
N LEU A 180 -24.43 16.46 -0.83
CA LEU A 180 -23.31 16.29 0.10
C LEU A 180 -22.00 16.90 -0.43
N VAL A 181 -21.79 16.87 -1.75
CA VAL A 181 -20.57 17.45 -2.35
C VAL A 181 -20.63 18.97 -2.25
N ARG A 182 -21.80 19.58 -2.53
CA ARG A 182 -21.99 21.02 -2.36
C ARG A 182 -21.78 21.47 -0.92
N GLU A 183 -22.31 20.71 0.04
CA GLU A 183 -22.15 20.99 1.46
C GLU A 183 -20.68 20.88 1.89
N ALA A 184 -19.98 19.82 1.51
CA ALA A 184 -18.56 19.64 1.79
C ALA A 184 -17.69 20.78 1.22
N ALA A 185 -17.98 21.21 -0.02
CA ALA A 185 -17.26 22.31 -0.66
C ALA A 185 -17.44 23.66 0.07
N ARG A 186 -18.57 23.84 0.76
CA ARG A 186 -18.90 25.04 1.56
C ARG A 186 -18.35 24.99 2.98
N SER A 187 -18.16 23.81 3.56
CA SER A 187 -18.03 23.59 5.02
C SER A 187 -16.61 23.53 5.58
N LEU A 188 -15.59 24.07 4.90
CA LEU A 188 -14.26 24.20 5.51
C LEU A 188 -13.92 25.67 5.75
N PRO A 189 -13.69 26.09 7.02
CA PRO A 189 -13.17 27.42 7.29
C PRO A 189 -11.81 27.54 6.64
N SER A 190 -11.61 28.65 5.91
CA SER A 190 -10.30 29.19 5.59
C SER A 190 -9.47 29.12 6.88
N ARG A 191 -8.39 28.33 6.92
CA ARG A 191 -7.43 28.50 8.02
C ARG A 191 -6.82 29.89 7.84
N CYS A 192 -7.38 30.86 8.53
CA CYS A 192 -6.71 32.10 8.89
C CYS A 192 -5.72 31.76 10.01
N GLY A 193 -4.47 32.22 9.89
CA GLY A 193 -3.41 32.07 10.89
C GLY A 193 -2.15 31.49 10.30
#